data_AF-A0A5C7VHL3-F1
#
_entry.id   AF-A0A5C7VHL3-F1
#
_cell.length_a   1.000
_cell.length_b   1.000
_cell.length_c   1.000
_cell.angle_alpha   90.00
_cell.angle_beta   90.00
_cell.angle_gamma   90.00
#
_symmetry.space_group_name_H-M   'P 1'
#
loop_
_entity.id
_entity.type
_entity.pdbx_description
1 polymer ?
#
loop_
_entity_poly.entity_id
_entity_poly.type
_entity_poly.pdbx_seq_one_letter_code
_entity_poly.pdbx_strand_id
1 'polypeptide(L)'
;MKFAKLMTDDGQQIAKPEAVEGSVSFQAKEGKAMAFGGDGRTVLAELVGARVAWIEAGGIRIEGLEPLDLEGTRYRAQVWHITTN
;
A
#
# COMPACT_ATOMS: atom_id res chain seq x y z
N MET A 1 5.44 2.45 11.25
CA MET A 1 5.85 3.09 9.97
C MET A 1 4.75 4.07 9.60
N LYS A 2 5.07 5.17 8.92
CA LYS A 2 4.06 6.16 8.54
C LYS A 2 3.73 6.05 7.06
N PHE A 3 2.44 6.02 6.74
CA PHE A 3 1.92 6.10 5.39
C PHE A 3 1.37 7.49 5.10
N ALA A 4 1.48 7.93 3.85
CA ALA A 4 0.77 9.10 3.38
C ALA A 4 -0.64 8.68 2.96
N LYS A 5 -1.63 9.02 3.79
CA LYS A 5 -3.05 8.96 3.41
C LYS A 5 -3.31 10.08 2.40
N LEU A 6 -3.92 9.75 1.25
CA LEU A 6 -4.26 10.71 0.19
C LEU A 6 -5.78 10.81 -0.07
N MET A 7 -6.55 9.94 0.57
CA MET A 7 -8.00 9.93 0.49
C MET A 7 -8.59 9.79 1.89
N THR A 8 -9.77 10.36 2.11
CA THR A 8 -10.59 10.16 3.29
C THR A 8 -11.17 8.73 3.30
N ASP A 9 -11.76 8.33 4.42
CA ASP A 9 -12.31 6.98 4.56
C ASP A 9 -13.57 6.76 3.69
N ASP A 10 -14.24 7.84 3.30
CA ASP A 10 -15.34 7.88 2.32
C ASP A 10 -14.85 8.01 0.86
N GLY A 11 -13.54 7.93 0.62
CA GLY A 11 -12.95 7.88 -0.72
C GLY A 11 -12.76 9.24 -1.42
N GLN A 12 -12.92 10.35 -0.71
CA GLN A 12 -12.63 11.68 -1.25
C GLN A 12 -11.14 12.00 -1.16
N GLN A 13 -10.60 12.77 -2.11
CA GLN A 13 -9.22 13.23 -2.00
C GLN A 13 -9.06 14.20 -0.81
N ILE A 14 -7.99 14.04 -0.03
CA ILE A 14 -7.63 15.05 0.97
C ILE A 14 -6.74 16.12 0.35
N ALA A 15 -6.93 17.38 0.76
CA ALA A 15 -6.20 18.52 0.20
C ALA A 15 -4.69 18.48 0.48
N LYS A 16 -4.26 17.80 1.54
CA LYS A 16 -2.85 17.63 1.92
C LYS A 16 -2.64 16.20 2.45
N PRO A 17 -1.57 15.50 2.03
CA PRO A 17 -1.25 14.18 2.56
C PRO A 17 -1.16 14.18 4.09
N GLU A 18 -1.78 13.20 4.73
CA GLU A 18 -1.71 13.01 6.18
C GLU A 18 -0.83 11.81 6.51
N ALA A 19 0.05 11.95 7.50
CA ALA A 19 0.88 10.85 7.96
C ALA A 19 0.11 10.01 8.97
N VAL A 20 -0.19 8.77 8.61
CA VAL A 20 -0.89 7.80 9.49
C VAL A 20 0.06 6.66 9.87
N GLU A 21 0.03 6.23 11.13
CA GLU A 21 0.76 5.03 11.54
C GLU A 21 0.16 3.78 10.89
N GLY A 22 1.01 2.76 10.71
CA GLY A 22 0.56 1.47 10.22
C GLY A 22 1.68 0.44 10.01
N SER A 23 1.36 -0.60 9.25
CA SER A 23 2.26 -1.70 8.86
C SER A 23 1.99 -2.17 7.42
N VAL A 24 2.95 -2.86 6.79
CA VAL A 24 2.76 -3.56 5.52
C VAL A 24 2.86 -5.07 5.75
N SER A 25 1.99 -5.85 5.10
CA SER A 25 2.18 -7.29 4.91
C SER A 25 2.40 -7.62 3.44
N PHE A 26 3.18 -8.67 3.17
CA PHE A 26 3.41 -9.19 1.84
C PHE A 26 3.18 -10.71 1.84
N GLN A 27 2.29 -11.17 0.97
CA GLN A 27 1.91 -12.58 0.80
C GLN A 27 2.38 -13.06 -0.57
N ALA A 28 3.60 -13.60 -0.62
CA ALA A 28 4.26 -13.97 -1.87
C ALA A 28 3.49 -15.00 -2.70
N LYS A 29 2.84 -15.98 -2.06
CA LYS A 29 2.07 -17.03 -2.75
C LYS A 29 0.85 -16.50 -3.48
N GLU A 30 0.22 -15.46 -2.94
CA GLU A 30 -0.99 -14.85 -3.51
C GLU A 30 -0.66 -13.66 -4.41
N GLY A 31 0.60 -13.21 -4.42
CA GLY A 31 1.00 -11.96 -5.09
C GLY A 31 0.22 -10.77 -4.53
N LYS A 32 0.12 -10.67 -3.20
CA LYS A 32 -0.61 -9.58 -2.53
C LYS A 32 0.27 -8.81 -1.56
N ALA A 33 0.16 -7.49 -1.56
CA ALA A 33 0.69 -6.63 -0.52
C ALA A 33 -0.43 -5.75 0.05
N MET A 34 -0.50 -5.63 1.37
CA MET A 34 -1.52 -4.83 2.05
C MET A 34 -0.86 -3.85 3.01
N ALA A 35 -1.29 -2.59 2.98
CA ALA A 35 -0.98 -1.59 3.98
C ALA A 35 -2.13 -1.51 4.97
N PHE A 36 -1.84 -1.67 6.26
CA PHE A 36 -2.80 -1.56 7.35
C PHE A 36 -2.56 -0.29 8.15
N GLY A 37 -3.63 0.31 8.65
CA GLY A 37 -3.56 1.37 9.65
C GLY A 37 -2.97 0.88 10.97
N GLY A 38 -2.72 1.83 11.89
CA GLY A 38 -2.12 1.56 13.19
C GLY A 38 -2.93 0.62 14.09
N ASP A 39 -4.21 0.41 13.80
CA ASP A 39 -5.08 -0.56 14.46
C ASP A 39 -4.85 -2.02 14.02
N GLY A 40 -4.05 -2.21 12.96
CA GLY A 40 -3.78 -3.51 12.34
C GLY A 40 -4.99 -4.17 11.65
N ARG A 41 -6.10 -3.44 11.48
CA ARG A 41 -7.37 -3.96 10.93
C ARG A 41 -7.84 -3.18 9.72
N THR A 42 -7.68 -1.86 9.74
CA THR A 42 -8.11 -0.98 8.64
C THR A 42 -7.14 -1.14 7.47
N VAL A 43 -7.64 -1.58 6.31
CA VAL A 43 -6.86 -1.64 5.07
C VAL A 43 -6.80 -0.24 4.47
N LEU A 44 -5.58 0.29 4.31
CA LEU A 44 -5.32 1.60 3.71
C LEU A 44 -5.07 1.50 2.21
N ALA A 45 -4.43 0.43 1.76
CA ALA A 45 -4.15 0.17 0.35
C ALA A 45 -3.84 -1.31 0.11
N GLU A 46 -4.11 -1.79 -1.12
CA GLU A 46 -3.80 -3.15 -1.59
C GLU A 46 -3.06 -3.08 -2.94
N LEU A 47 -2.04 -3.92 -3.10
CA LEU A 47 -1.49 -4.27 -4.40
C LEU A 47 -1.79 -5.74 -4.70
N VAL A 48 -2.32 -6.00 -5.90
CA VAL A 48 -2.45 -7.34 -6.49
C VAL A 48 -1.37 -7.58 -7.54
N GLY A 49 -1.04 -8.85 -7.79
CA GLY A 49 0.13 -9.20 -8.60
C GLY A 49 1.45 -8.66 -8.03
N ALA A 50 1.47 -8.41 -6.71
CA ALA A 50 2.55 -7.78 -6.00
C ALA A 50 3.79 -8.68 -5.97
N ARG A 51 4.97 -8.09 -6.20
CA ARG A 51 6.26 -8.75 -6.04
C ARG A 51 7.30 -7.81 -5.44
N VAL A 52 8.26 -8.38 -4.74
CA VAL A 52 9.46 -7.65 -4.30
C VAL A 52 10.32 -7.40 -5.52
N ALA A 53 10.41 -6.13 -5.93
CA ALA A 53 11.22 -5.70 -7.07
C ALA A 53 12.70 -5.55 -6.68
N TRP A 54 12.96 -5.09 -5.44
CA TRP A 54 14.31 -4.85 -4.95
C TRP A 54 14.36 -4.87 -3.41
N ILE A 55 15.48 -5.32 -2.85
CA ILE A 55 15.80 -5.23 -1.42
C ILE A 55 17.13 -4.49 -1.29
N GLU A 56 17.17 -3.47 -0.43
CA GLU A 56 18.38 -2.70 -0.11
C GLU A 56 18.56 -2.56 1.40
N ALA A 57 19.73 -2.12 1.85
CA ALA A 57 20.04 -1.99 3.27
C ALA A 57 19.07 -1.09 4.04
N GLY A 58 18.41 -0.15 3.37
CA GLY A 58 17.45 0.79 3.96
C GLY A 58 15.98 0.47 3.70
N GLY A 59 15.65 -0.63 3.02
CA GLY A 59 14.26 -0.91 2.70
C GLY A 59 13.98 -1.93 1.61
N ILE A 60 12.70 -1.99 1.24
CA ILE A 60 12.15 -2.93 0.26
C ILE A 60 11.30 -2.15 -0.73
N ARG A 61 11.43 -2.48 -2.02
CA ARG A 61 10.51 -2.03 -3.06
C ARG A 61 9.57 -3.16 -3.46
N ILE A 62 8.28 -2.90 -3.37
CA ILE A 62 7.22 -3.81 -3.83
C ILE A 62 6.52 -3.13 -4.98
N GLU A 63 6.39 -3.82 -6.10
CA GLU A 63 5.61 -3.33 -7.25
C GLU A 63 4.40 -4.23 -7.50
N GLY A 64 3.34 -3.65 -8.03
CA GLY A 64 2.10 -4.37 -8.32
C GLY A 64 1.05 -3.45 -8.93
N LEU A 65 -0.21 -3.90 -8.84
CA LEU A 65 -1.36 -3.19 -9.37
C LEU A 65 -2.29 -2.80 -8.21
N GLU A 66 -2.60 -1.51 -8.10
CA GLU A 66 -3.59 -1.01 -7.16
C GLU A 66 -4.98 -1.00 -7.83
N PRO A 67 -5.99 -1.68 -7.27
CA PRO A 67 -7.36 -1.59 -7.75
C PRO A 67 -7.91 -0.17 -7.58
N LEU A 68 -8.53 0.36 -8.63
CA LEU A 68 -9.19 1.68 -8.61
C LEU A 68 -10.70 1.59 -8.40
N ASP A 69 -11.26 0.38 -8.41
CA ASP A 69 -12.64 0.08 -8.09
C ASP A 69 -12.76 -1.24 -7.34
N LEU A 70 -13.88 -1.39 -6.63
CA LEU A 70 -14.21 -2.58 -5.85
C LEU A 70 -14.42 -3.82 -6.72
N GLU A 71 -14.78 -3.63 -8.00
CA GLU A 71 -15.02 -4.71 -8.95
C GLU A 71 -13.71 -5.31 -9.50
N GLY A 72 -12.57 -4.64 -9.31
CA GLY A 72 -11.28 -5.11 -9.82
C GLY A 72 -11.21 -5.10 -11.35
N THR A 73 -11.82 -4.09 -11.98
CA THR A 73 -11.80 -3.95 -13.44
C THR A 73 -10.83 -2.89 -13.92
N ARG A 74 -10.51 -1.92 -13.05
CA ARG A 74 -9.52 -0.87 -13.32
C ARG A 74 -8.38 -0.94 -12.32
N TYR A 75 -7.17 -0.82 -12.85
CA TYR A 75 -5.94 -0.90 -12.08
C TYR A 75 -5.00 0.23 -12.43
N ARG A 76 -4.17 0.62 -11.46
CA ARG A 76 -3.02 1.49 -11.65
C ARG A 76 -1.75 0.74 -11.28
N ALA A 77 -0.74 0.79 -12.15
CA ALA A 77 0.59 0.31 -11.81
C ALA A 77 1.18 1.16 -10.67
N GLN A 78 1.71 0.51 -9.64
CA GLN A 78 2.23 1.19 -8.47
C GLN A 78 3.46 0.47 -7.88
N VAL A 79 4.33 1.26 -7.26
CA VAL A 79 5.50 0.84 -6.52
C VAL A 79 5.44 1.45 -5.11
N TRP A 80 5.52 0.59 -4.10
CA TRP A 80 5.71 0.98 -2.72
C TRP A 80 7.19 0.91 -2.36
N HIS A 81 7.74 1.98 -1.82
CA HIS A 81 9.08 1.99 -1.21
C HIS A 81 8.91 2.01 0.31
N ILE A 82 9.23 0.89 0.95
CA ILE A 82 9.12 0.71 2.39
C ILE A 82 10.50 0.94 2.99
N THR A 83 10.65 1.96 3.81
CA THR A 83 11.92 2.30 4.47
C THR A 83 11.96 1.75 5.89
N THR A 84 13.08 1.13 6.26
CA THR A 84 13.36 0.65 7.63
C THR A 84 14.29 1.64 8.33
N ASN A 85 13.78 2.81 8.68
CA ASN A 85 14.49 3.75 9.55
C ASN A 85 14.23 3.45 11.02
#